data_AF-A0A1H8A323-F1
#
_entry.id   AF-A0A1H8A323-F1
#
_cell.length_a   1.000
_cell.length_b   1.000
_cell.length_c   1.000
_cell.angle_alpha   90.00
_cell.angle_beta   90.00
_cell.angle_gamma   90.00
#
_symmetry.space_group_name_H-M   'P 1'
#
loop_
_entity.id
_entity.type
_entity.pdbx_description
1 polymer ?
#
loop_
_entity_poly.entity_id
_entity_poly.type
_entity_poly.pdbx_seq_one_letter_code
_entity_poly.pdbx_strand_id
1 'polypeptide(L)'
;MTKEEAFEKLKEFSKKLDTISYDEIYTLLRESVRRIPIPLARFHKDRELDRARLNKGDTLYNSIDDLGYIKDRNVIDNFLTEFGRANKPHQVMFYGAIRTSPIDKPRVTAIAETSKLFQDKNGYNLDGEKYTISRWISNEEFFVAEMVFAEEAIKNNPDIKRSFEKQIGFADELDEDDIEFYKEFLIFISEEFARKIEKNDDYKISVAYTNLILEHPQVEGVMFPSVQTNYFGANLVIPVETVEKYFTPQVCSTHILYKTPEKTLIANGEHYCDEITGQEINWKLTDEQYLSSKEEIKRHFNL
;
A
#
# COMPACT_ATOMS: atom_id res chain seq x y z
N MET A 1 -2.16 -32.39 -10.40
CA MET A 1 -1.13 -31.37 -10.62
C MET A 1 -0.32 -31.27 -9.35
N THR A 2 1.00 -31.37 -9.43
CA THR A 2 1.88 -31.11 -8.28
C THR A 2 1.97 -29.60 -8.03
N LYS A 3 2.52 -29.18 -6.89
CA LYS A 3 2.70 -27.76 -6.58
C LYS A 3 3.72 -27.09 -7.52
N GLU A 4 4.71 -27.84 -7.99
CA GLU A 4 5.72 -27.41 -8.95
C GLU A 4 5.10 -27.21 -10.33
N GLU A 5 4.30 -28.16 -10.80
CA GLU A 5 3.54 -28.03 -12.07
C GLU A 5 2.59 -26.82 -12.02
N ALA A 6 1.96 -26.59 -10.87
CA ALA A 6 1.07 -25.44 -10.68
C ALA A 6 1.85 -24.12 -10.67
N PHE A 7 3.02 -24.10 -10.04
CA PHE A 7 3.86 -22.91 -10.01
C PHE A 7 4.40 -22.54 -11.40
N GLU A 8 4.85 -23.52 -12.18
CA GLU A 8 5.24 -23.26 -13.58
C GLU A 8 4.06 -22.75 -14.41
N LYS A 9 2.87 -23.32 -14.23
CA LYS A 9 1.65 -22.81 -14.88
C LYS A 9 1.30 -21.38 -14.45
N LEU A 10 1.54 -21.03 -13.19
CA LEU A 10 1.35 -19.66 -12.68
C LEU A 10 2.35 -18.68 -13.31
N LYS A 11 3.62 -19.08 -13.49
CA LYS A 11 4.64 -18.31 -14.23
C LYS A 11 4.28 -18.15 -15.71
N GLU A 12 3.58 -19.12 -16.31
CA GLU A 12 3.03 -18.98 -17.66
C GLU A 12 1.84 -18.00 -17.69
N PHE A 13 0.98 -18.05 -16.69
CA PHE A 13 -0.17 -17.14 -16.57
C PHE A 13 0.26 -15.68 -16.41
N SER A 14 1.31 -15.39 -15.65
CA SER A 14 1.81 -14.02 -15.42
C SER A 14 2.23 -13.30 -16.72
N LYS A 15 2.48 -14.04 -17.80
CA LYS A 15 2.84 -13.51 -19.12
C LYS A 15 1.65 -13.13 -19.99
N LYS A 16 0.41 -13.51 -19.61
CA LYS A 16 -0.81 -13.39 -20.43
C LYS A 16 -2.07 -13.12 -19.59
N LEU A 17 -1.94 -12.33 -18.53
CA LEU A 17 -3.01 -12.06 -17.55
C LEU A 17 -4.28 -11.43 -18.16
N ASP A 18 -4.19 -10.80 -19.32
CA ASP A 18 -5.34 -10.27 -20.08
C ASP A 18 -6.24 -11.36 -20.67
N THR A 19 -5.72 -12.58 -20.84
CA THR A 19 -6.48 -13.72 -21.41
C THR A 19 -6.92 -14.74 -20.37
N ILE A 20 -6.33 -14.70 -19.17
CA ILE A 20 -6.60 -15.65 -18.10
C ILE A 20 -7.59 -15.05 -17.11
N SER A 21 -8.58 -15.84 -16.70
CA SER A 21 -9.56 -15.40 -15.72
C SER A 21 -8.97 -15.40 -14.30
N TYR A 22 -9.49 -14.51 -13.44
CA TYR A 22 -9.12 -14.50 -12.03
C TYR A 22 -9.43 -15.84 -11.35
N ASP A 23 -10.58 -16.44 -11.65
CA ASP A 23 -11.01 -17.69 -11.01
C ASP A 23 -10.10 -18.87 -11.35
N GLU A 24 -9.57 -18.93 -12.58
CA GLU A 24 -8.56 -19.95 -12.96
C GLU A 24 -7.28 -19.82 -12.15
N ILE A 25 -6.78 -18.59 -11.96
CA ILE A 25 -5.57 -18.32 -11.16
C ILE A 25 -5.81 -18.69 -9.70
N TYR A 26 -6.93 -18.24 -9.15
CA TYR A 26 -7.28 -18.48 -7.75
C TYR A 26 -7.51 -19.97 -7.46
N THR A 27 -8.20 -20.68 -8.35
CA THR A 27 -8.39 -22.14 -8.25
C THR A 27 -7.07 -22.88 -8.33
N LEU A 28 -6.18 -22.49 -9.25
CA LEU A 28 -4.85 -23.08 -9.37
C LEU A 28 -4.05 -22.96 -8.06
N LEU A 29 -4.03 -21.75 -7.48
CA LEU A 29 -3.38 -21.49 -6.19
C LEU A 29 -4.01 -22.32 -5.06
N ARG A 30 -5.34 -22.26 -4.90
CA ARG A 30 -6.07 -22.91 -3.81
C ARG A 30 -5.96 -24.43 -3.83
N GLU A 31 -6.11 -25.04 -5.00
CA GLU A 31 -6.22 -26.49 -5.12
C GLU A 31 -4.87 -27.19 -5.28
N SER A 32 -3.91 -26.54 -5.93
CA SER A 32 -2.64 -27.18 -6.32
C SER A 32 -1.47 -26.79 -5.42
N VAL A 33 -1.50 -25.62 -4.79
CA VAL A 33 -0.52 -25.21 -3.76
C VAL A 33 -1.15 -25.43 -2.37
N ARG A 34 -1.39 -26.70 -2.01
CA ARG A 34 -2.10 -27.08 -0.77
C ARG A 34 -1.54 -26.46 0.52
N ARG A 35 -0.24 -26.12 0.53
CA ARG A 35 0.44 -25.37 1.60
C ARG A 35 1.05 -24.13 0.98
N ILE A 36 0.34 -23.01 1.07
CA ILE A 36 0.88 -21.73 0.63
C ILE A 36 1.81 -21.20 1.71
N PRO A 37 3.06 -20.85 1.38
CA PRO A 37 3.94 -20.20 2.34
C PRO A 37 3.42 -18.79 2.62
N ILE A 38 3.36 -18.41 3.90
CA ILE A 38 2.92 -17.08 4.33
C ILE A 38 4.03 -16.47 5.20
N PRO A 39 4.77 -15.47 4.70
CA PRO A 39 5.78 -14.77 5.49
C PRO A 39 5.10 -13.87 6.52
N LEU A 40 4.88 -14.40 7.72
CA LEU A 40 4.16 -13.70 8.77
C LEU A 40 5.04 -12.70 9.51
N ALA A 41 4.50 -11.53 9.75
CA ALA A 41 5.08 -10.53 10.63
C ALA A 41 4.03 -9.90 11.52
N ARG A 42 4.50 -9.31 12.62
CA ARG A 42 3.65 -8.65 13.57
C ARG A 42 3.56 -7.16 13.26
N PHE A 43 2.36 -6.68 12.99
CA PHE A 43 2.05 -5.27 13.03
C PHE A 43 1.82 -4.88 14.49
N HIS A 44 2.73 -4.08 15.04
CA HIS A 44 2.69 -3.73 16.46
C HIS A 44 1.59 -2.70 16.76
N LYS A 45 1.17 -2.66 18.02
CA LYS A 45 0.40 -1.57 18.60
C LYS A 45 1.14 -0.22 18.49
N ASP A 46 0.37 0.87 18.47
CA ASP A 46 0.82 2.26 18.42
C ASP A 46 1.62 2.60 17.14
N ARG A 47 1.34 1.88 16.05
CA ARG A 47 1.96 2.12 14.74
C ARG A 47 1.08 3.00 13.87
N GLU A 48 1.73 3.93 13.18
CA GLU A 48 1.07 4.89 12.30
C GLU A 48 0.85 4.31 10.91
N LEU A 49 -0.33 4.58 10.39
CA LEU A 49 -0.74 4.29 9.01
C LEU A 49 -1.32 5.58 8.41
N ASP A 50 -0.60 6.17 7.45
CA ASP A 50 -1.06 7.38 6.76
C ASP A 50 -1.79 7.00 5.46
N ARG A 51 -2.97 7.57 5.24
CA ARG A 51 -3.73 7.41 4.00
C ARG A 51 -3.96 8.78 3.37
N ALA A 52 -3.69 8.89 2.07
CA ALA A 52 -3.86 10.12 1.32
C ALA A 52 -5.15 10.11 0.49
N ARG A 53 -5.81 11.25 0.42
CA ARG A 53 -6.90 11.54 -0.52
C ARG A 53 -6.60 12.84 -1.24
N LEU A 54 -6.69 12.83 -2.57
CA LEU A 54 -6.59 14.04 -3.39
C LEU A 54 -7.77 14.97 -3.07
N ASN A 55 -7.53 16.26 -2.88
CA ASN A 55 -8.58 17.25 -2.69
C ASN A 55 -9.14 17.73 -4.03
N LYS A 56 -10.43 18.11 -4.04
CA LYS A 56 -11.05 18.83 -5.15
C LYS A 56 -10.87 20.33 -4.94
N GLY A 57 -9.77 20.87 -5.44
CA GLY A 57 -9.36 22.26 -5.16
C GLY A 57 -9.12 22.46 -3.66
N ASP A 58 -9.71 23.50 -3.09
CA ASP A 58 -9.60 23.84 -1.66
C ASP A 58 -10.67 23.18 -0.78
N THR A 59 -11.50 22.30 -1.35
CA THR A 59 -12.58 21.64 -0.60
C THR A 59 -11.99 20.69 0.43
N LEU A 60 -12.37 20.87 1.70
CA LEU A 60 -12.01 19.99 2.80
C LEU A 60 -13.03 18.85 2.95
N TYR A 61 -12.55 17.72 3.45
CA TYR A 61 -13.40 16.59 3.81
C TYR A 61 -14.08 16.85 5.16
N ASN A 62 -15.36 16.53 5.28
CA ASN A 62 -16.11 16.80 6.51
C ASN A 62 -16.19 15.59 7.44
N SER A 63 -15.98 14.39 6.91
CA SER A 63 -16.06 13.14 7.67
C SER A 63 -14.82 12.27 7.52
N ILE A 64 -14.45 11.59 8.59
CA ILE A 64 -13.38 10.58 8.57
C ILE A 64 -13.73 9.39 7.66
N ASP A 65 -15.03 9.14 7.44
CA ASP A 65 -15.50 8.11 6.50
C ASP A 65 -15.09 8.46 5.06
N ASP A 66 -15.01 9.74 4.71
CA ASP A 66 -14.55 10.18 3.38
C ASP A 66 -13.05 9.89 3.19
N LEU A 67 -12.28 9.94 4.28
CA LEU A 67 -10.84 9.72 4.29
C LEU A 67 -10.46 8.24 4.47
N GLY A 68 -11.32 7.45 5.11
CA GLY A 68 -11.16 6.02 5.30
C GLY A 68 -11.41 5.21 4.03
N TYR A 69 -12.33 4.25 4.10
CA TYR A 69 -12.68 3.36 2.99
C TYR A 69 -14.07 3.67 2.42
N ILE A 70 -14.33 3.22 1.19
CA ILE A 70 -15.57 3.52 0.47
C ILE A 70 -16.71 2.68 1.05
N LYS A 71 -17.78 3.34 1.48
CA LYS A 71 -18.99 2.69 2.03
C LYS A 71 -20.21 2.74 1.08
N ASP A 72 -20.19 3.67 0.11
CA ASP A 72 -21.29 3.83 -0.85
C ASP A 72 -21.33 2.66 -1.85
N ARG A 73 -22.42 1.89 -1.82
CA ARG A 73 -22.64 0.73 -2.70
C ARG A 73 -22.67 1.11 -4.18
N ASN A 74 -23.27 2.25 -4.54
CA ASN A 74 -23.28 2.69 -5.93
C ASN A 74 -21.87 2.99 -6.43
N VAL A 75 -21.00 3.55 -5.56
CA VAL A 75 -19.60 3.79 -5.91
C VAL A 75 -18.87 2.45 -6.10
N ILE A 76 -19.05 1.52 -5.16
CA ILE A 76 -18.43 0.19 -5.20
C ILE A 76 -18.83 -0.56 -6.48
N ASP A 77 -20.12 -0.60 -6.80
CA ASP A 77 -20.64 -1.42 -7.88
C ASP A 77 -20.35 -0.84 -9.27
N ASN A 78 -20.19 0.48 -9.40
CA ASN A 78 -20.03 1.14 -10.71
C ASN A 78 -18.63 1.69 -10.99
N PHE A 79 -17.78 1.89 -9.99
CA PHE A 79 -16.48 2.57 -10.17
C PHE A 79 -15.27 1.77 -9.69
N LEU A 80 -15.44 0.77 -8.83
CA LEU A 80 -14.35 -0.13 -8.41
C LEU A 80 -14.27 -1.31 -9.38
N THR A 81 -13.98 -1.05 -10.65
CA THR A 81 -14.07 -2.06 -11.73
C THR A 81 -12.72 -2.69 -12.10
N GLU A 82 -11.64 -2.26 -11.47
CA GLU A 82 -10.26 -2.66 -11.81
C GLU A 82 -9.61 -3.44 -10.67
N PHE A 83 -8.62 -4.28 -10.98
CA PHE A 83 -7.79 -4.91 -9.97
C PHE A 83 -6.82 -3.89 -9.38
N GLY A 84 -6.79 -3.79 -8.04
CA GLY A 84 -5.67 -3.20 -7.32
C GLY A 84 -4.59 -4.23 -7.03
N ARG A 85 -3.48 -3.84 -6.41
CA ARG A 85 -2.41 -4.79 -6.04
C ARG A 85 -2.90 -5.94 -5.15
N ALA A 86 -3.89 -5.67 -4.30
CA ALA A 86 -4.37 -6.55 -3.25
C ALA A 86 -5.91 -6.64 -3.15
N ASN A 87 -6.66 -6.12 -4.14
CA ASN A 87 -8.12 -6.23 -4.17
C ASN A 87 -8.63 -6.45 -5.60
N LYS A 88 -9.69 -7.27 -5.74
CA LYS A 88 -10.39 -7.47 -7.01
C LYS A 88 -11.45 -6.37 -7.24
N PRO A 89 -12.04 -6.27 -8.44
CA PRO A 89 -13.19 -5.41 -8.68
C PRO A 89 -14.29 -5.58 -7.61
N HIS A 90 -14.87 -4.47 -7.18
CA HIS A 90 -15.92 -4.35 -6.15
C HIS A 90 -15.49 -4.78 -4.73
N GLN A 91 -14.24 -5.16 -4.52
CA GLN A 91 -13.69 -5.46 -3.21
C GLN A 91 -13.08 -4.19 -2.60
N VAL A 92 -13.68 -3.73 -1.50
CA VAL A 92 -13.15 -2.60 -0.73
C VAL A 92 -12.06 -3.10 0.21
N MET A 93 -10.88 -2.50 0.11
CA MET A 93 -9.78 -2.68 1.04
C MET A 93 -9.26 -1.31 1.49
N PHE A 94 -8.67 -1.25 2.67
CA PHE A 94 -8.02 -0.05 3.17
C PHE A 94 -6.53 -0.09 2.87
N TYR A 95 -6.08 0.87 2.08
CA TYR A 95 -4.67 1.08 1.73
C TYR A 95 -4.11 2.23 2.55
N GLY A 96 -2.97 2.03 3.20
CA GLY A 96 -2.22 3.09 3.84
C GLY A 96 -0.72 2.85 3.76
N ALA A 97 0.06 3.90 3.95
CA ALA A 97 1.50 3.85 4.01
C ALA A 97 1.99 3.73 5.45
N ILE A 98 3.05 2.95 5.62
CA ILE A 98 3.71 2.75 6.91
C ILE A 98 5.10 3.38 6.91
N ARG A 99 5.64 3.61 8.10
CA ARG A 99 6.97 4.18 8.27
C ARG A 99 8.04 3.16 7.88
N THR A 100 9.05 3.63 7.17
CA THR A 100 10.30 2.91 6.93
C THR A 100 11.49 3.77 7.36
N SER A 101 12.67 3.18 7.41
CA SER A 101 13.91 3.89 7.74
C SER A 101 14.27 4.94 6.69
N PRO A 102 14.11 4.69 5.37
CA PRO A 102 14.32 5.73 4.35
C PRO A 102 13.22 6.79 4.30
N ILE A 103 11.98 6.46 4.67
CA ILE A 103 10.84 7.39 4.68
C ILE A 103 10.22 7.38 6.08
N ASP A 104 10.71 8.29 6.92
CA ASP A 104 10.27 8.43 8.30
C ASP A 104 8.86 9.05 8.45
N LYS A 105 8.36 9.69 7.38
CA LYS A 105 7.02 10.28 7.28
C LYS A 105 6.16 9.50 6.28
N PRO A 106 5.27 8.59 6.72
CA PRO A 106 4.50 7.72 5.82
C PRO A 106 3.65 8.46 4.79
N ARG A 107 3.19 9.69 5.10
CA ARG A 107 2.52 10.60 4.15
C ARG A 107 3.22 10.76 2.80
N VAL A 108 4.55 10.68 2.74
CA VAL A 108 5.29 10.78 1.46
C VAL A 108 4.91 9.61 0.57
N THR A 109 4.96 8.39 1.11
CA THR A 109 4.54 7.17 0.41
C THR A 109 3.05 7.21 0.08
N ALA A 110 2.19 7.64 1.02
CA ALA A 110 0.75 7.73 0.78
C ALA A 110 0.41 8.66 -0.40
N ILE A 111 1.08 9.82 -0.49
CA ILE A 111 0.92 10.76 -1.62
C ILE A 111 1.48 10.14 -2.90
N ALA A 112 2.65 9.51 -2.86
CA ALA A 112 3.26 8.87 -4.04
C ALA A 112 2.36 7.78 -4.65
N GLU A 113 1.66 7.01 -3.82
CA GLU A 113 0.72 5.98 -4.28
C GLU A 113 -0.56 6.56 -4.90
N THR A 114 -0.95 7.78 -4.52
CA THR A 114 -2.21 8.41 -4.96
C THR A 114 -2.03 9.40 -6.11
N SER A 115 -0.87 10.05 -6.19
CA SER A 115 -0.62 11.17 -7.10
C SER A 115 -0.12 10.73 -8.47
N LYS A 116 -0.92 10.98 -9.51
CA LYS A 116 -0.47 10.85 -10.91
C LYS A 116 0.71 11.79 -11.21
N LEU A 117 0.70 13.00 -10.64
CA LEU A 117 1.78 13.96 -10.78
C LEU A 117 3.08 13.42 -10.19
N PHE A 118 3.05 12.81 -9.00
CA PHE A 118 4.23 12.22 -8.37
C PHE A 118 4.83 11.12 -9.26
N GLN A 119 3.97 10.27 -9.82
CA GLN A 119 4.33 9.12 -10.64
C GLN A 119 4.85 9.51 -12.04
N ASP A 120 4.47 10.68 -12.56
CA ASP A 120 4.94 11.19 -13.84
C ASP A 120 6.38 11.72 -13.72
N LYS A 121 7.33 11.10 -14.44
CA LYS A 121 8.73 11.55 -14.46
C LYS A 121 8.91 12.95 -15.06
N ASN A 122 8.01 13.36 -15.95
CA ASN A 122 8.04 14.69 -16.58
C ASN A 122 7.02 15.63 -15.93
N GLY A 123 6.40 15.22 -14.83
CA GLY A 123 5.36 15.98 -14.14
C GLY A 123 5.86 17.36 -13.72
N TYR A 124 5.04 18.37 -13.97
CA TYR A 124 5.33 19.76 -13.60
C TYR A 124 4.06 20.41 -13.04
N ASN A 125 4.13 20.85 -11.79
CA ASN A 125 3.08 21.63 -11.15
C ASN A 125 3.69 22.43 -9.98
N LEU A 126 3.79 23.74 -10.16
CA LEU A 126 4.23 24.67 -9.12
C LEU A 126 3.07 25.43 -8.44
N ASP A 127 1.85 25.28 -8.94
CA ASP A 127 0.64 25.79 -8.28
C ASP A 127 0.22 24.87 -7.11
N GLY A 128 0.66 23.61 -7.16
CA GLY A 128 0.52 22.63 -6.08
C GLY A 128 -0.70 21.73 -6.25
N GLU A 129 -0.55 20.46 -5.93
CA GLU A 129 -1.63 19.47 -5.86
C GLU A 129 -1.96 19.20 -4.40
N LYS A 130 -3.21 19.46 -3.97
CA LYS A 130 -3.61 19.41 -2.55
C LYS A 130 -4.09 18.02 -2.15
N TYR A 131 -3.64 17.58 -0.99
CA TYR A 131 -3.96 16.28 -0.39
C TYR A 131 -4.46 16.45 1.03
N THR A 132 -5.36 15.57 1.45
CA THR A 132 -5.72 15.37 2.84
C THR A 132 -5.17 14.04 3.28
N ILE A 133 -4.34 14.06 4.31
CA ILE A 133 -3.77 12.88 4.94
C ILE A 133 -4.57 12.60 6.20
N SER A 134 -5.04 11.36 6.34
CA SER A 134 -5.57 10.84 7.60
C SER A 134 -4.56 9.86 8.19
N ARG A 135 -4.27 10.02 9.48
CA ARG A 135 -3.40 9.13 10.23
C ARG A 135 -4.23 8.23 11.14
N TRP A 136 -3.99 6.95 11.01
CA TRP A 136 -4.64 5.90 11.78
C TRP A 136 -3.59 5.22 12.65
N ILE A 137 -3.93 4.94 13.90
CA ILE A 137 -3.04 4.27 14.86
C ILE A 137 -3.61 2.90 15.17
N SER A 138 -2.74 1.88 15.18
CA SER A 138 -3.12 0.55 15.65
C SER A 138 -3.28 0.52 17.16
N ASN A 139 -4.41 0.00 17.63
CA ASN A 139 -4.75 -0.11 19.05
C ASN A 139 -4.23 -1.39 19.69
N GLU A 140 -3.98 -2.43 18.87
CA GLU A 140 -3.49 -3.74 19.28
C GLU A 140 -2.51 -4.32 18.25
N GLU A 141 -1.81 -5.38 18.63
CA GLU A 141 -0.94 -6.12 17.72
C GLU A 141 -1.72 -7.18 16.92
N PHE A 142 -1.36 -7.35 15.64
CA PHE A 142 -1.93 -8.37 14.77
C PHE A 142 -0.90 -8.88 13.76
N PHE A 143 -1.20 -9.97 13.04
CA PHE A 143 -0.31 -10.51 12.04
C PHE A 143 -0.69 -10.10 10.63
N VAL A 144 0.33 -9.86 9.82
CA VAL A 144 0.23 -9.52 8.41
C VAL A 144 1.20 -10.38 7.61
N ALA A 145 0.89 -10.60 6.34
CA ALA A 145 1.81 -11.22 5.40
C ALA A 145 2.72 -10.17 4.75
N GLU A 146 4.02 -10.44 4.66
CA GLU A 146 5.03 -9.49 4.16
C GLU A 146 5.59 -9.90 2.79
N MET A 147 5.34 -9.10 1.75
CA MET A 147 5.87 -9.34 0.38
C MET A 147 7.26 -8.74 0.24
N VAL A 148 8.26 -9.37 0.87
CA VAL A 148 9.61 -8.81 1.07
C VAL A 148 10.70 -9.48 0.23
N PHE A 149 10.34 -10.33 -0.72
CA PHE A 149 11.29 -11.15 -1.49
C PHE A 149 11.70 -10.52 -2.83
N ALA A 150 11.19 -9.33 -3.17
CA ALA A 150 11.54 -8.64 -4.39
C ALA A 150 12.97 -8.07 -4.31
N GLU A 151 13.80 -8.37 -5.31
CA GLU A 151 15.26 -8.10 -5.25
C GLU A 151 15.56 -6.61 -5.07
N GLU A 152 14.92 -5.75 -5.87
CA GLU A 152 15.12 -4.31 -5.79
C GLU A 152 14.62 -3.71 -4.47
N ALA A 153 13.60 -4.31 -3.85
CA ALA A 153 13.13 -3.87 -2.54
C ALA A 153 14.12 -4.22 -1.42
N ILE A 154 14.69 -5.42 -1.45
CA ILE A 154 15.75 -5.86 -0.53
C ILE A 154 16.98 -4.95 -0.66
N LYS A 155 17.33 -4.56 -1.89
CA LYS A 155 18.47 -3.69 -2.15
C LYS A 155 18.26 -2.25 -1.67
N ASN A 156 17.07 -1.70 -1.90
CA ASN A 156 16.83 -0.26 -1.70
C ASN A 156 16.31 0.08 -0.30
N ASN A 157 15.79 -0.90 0.46
CA ASN A 157 15.17 -0.65 1.76
C ASN A 157 15.72 -1.58 2.86
N PRO A 158 16.44 -1.04 3.86
CA PRO A 158 17.05 -1.86 4.91
C PRO A 158 16.03 -2.55 5.82
N ASP A 159 14.80 -2.02 5.94
CA ASP A 159 13.75 -2.68 6.73
C ASP A 159 13.20 -3.90 6.02
N ILE A 160 13.01 -3.80 4.70
CA ILE A 160 12.60 -4.92 3.85
C ILE A 160 13.69 -5.99 3.84
N LYS A 161 14.96 -5.61 3.69
CA LYS A 161 16.09 -6.54 3.80
C LYS A 161 16.11 -7.30 5.12
N ARG A 162 15.95 -6.59 6.24
CA ARG A 162 15.91 -7.20 7.57
C ARG A 162 14.73 -8.15 7.72
N SER A 163 13.55 -7.79 7.20
CA SER A 163 12.39 -8.69 7.21
C SER A 163 12.68 -9.93 6.36
N PHE A 164 13.17 -9.77 5.13
CA PHE A 164 13.57 -10.89 4.26
C PHE A 164 14.54 -11.85 4.96
N GLU A 165 15.64 -11.33 5.53
CA GLU A 165 16.63 -12.14 6.25
C GLU A 165 16.01 -12.92 7.42
N LYS A 166 15.06 -12.30 8.13
CA LYS A 166 14.32 -12.96 9.22
C LYS A 166 13.40 -14.07 8.71
N GLN A 167 12.67 -13.83 7.61
CA GLN A 167 11.79 -14.83 7.01
C GLN A 167 12.58 -16.03 6.46
N ILE A 168 13.75 -15.78 5.85
CA ILE A 168 14.66 -16.83 5.40
C ILE A 168 15.22 -17.62 6.60
N GLY A 169 15.63 -16.94 7.67
CA GLY A 169 16.09 -17.60 8.89
C GLY A 169 15.05 -18.54 9.50
N PHE A 170 13.78 -18.14 9.53
CA PHE A 170 12.70 -19.05 9.97
C PHE A 170 12.50 -20.23 9.03
N ALA A 171 12.67 -20.04 7.72
CA ALA A 171 12.58 -21.13 6.77
C ALA A 171 13.71 -22.14 6.96
N ASP A 172 14.95 -21.69 7.19
CA ASP A 172 16.11 -22.56 7.36
C ASP A 172 16.06 -23.39 8.68
N GLU A 173 15.22 -23.00 9.65
CA GLU A 173 14.94 -23.78 10.85
C GLU A 173 13.94 -24.93 10.62
N LEU A 174 13.23 -24.92 9.48
CA LEU A 174 12.32 -25.99 9.10
C LEU A 174 13.13 -27.08 8.38
N ASP A 175 13.05 -28.34 8.82
CA ASP A 175 13.72 -29.46 8.15
C ASP A 175 12.78 -30.02 7.07
N GLU A 176 12.48 -29.22 6.04
CA GLU A 176 11.54 -29.58 4.98
C GLU A 176 12.17 -29.49 3.58
N ASP A 177 11.97 -30.54 2.77
CA ASP A 177 12.33 -30.63 1.34
C ASP A 177 11.72 -29.50 0.48
N ASP A 178 10.82 -28.71 1.05
CA ASP A 178 9.95 -27.74 0.38
C ASP A 178 10.47 -26.29 0.41
N ILE A 179 11.55 -26.02 1.16
CA ILE A 179 12.03 -24.65 1.40
C ILE A 179 12.42 -23.93 0.11
N GLU A 180 13.11 -24.60 -0.80
CA GLU A 180 13.54 -23.98 -2.05
C GLU A 180 12.35 -23.56 -2.90
N PHE A 181 11.35 -24.45 -3.01
CA PHE A 181 10.09 -24.14 -3.67
C PHE A 181 9.40 -22.92 -3.02
N TYR A 182 9.32 -22.86 -1.69
CA TYR A 182 8.70 -21.74 -1.00
C TYR A 182 9.45 -20.43 -1.21
N LYS A 183 10.79 -20.46 -1.20
CA LYS A 183 11.62 -19.28 -1.49
C LYS A 183 11.35 -18.77 -2.91
N GLU A 184 11.42 -19.64 -3.92
CA GLU A 184 11.13 -19.26 -5.30
C GLU A 184 9.70 -18.74 -5.47
N PHE A 185 8.72 -19.39 -4.84
CA PHE A 185 7.33 -18.99 -4.89
C PHE A 185 7.12 -17.60 -4.27
N LEU A 186 7.70 -17.32 -3.09
CA LEU A 186 7.57 -16.03 -2.42
C LEU A 186 8.30 -14.91 -3.18
N ILE A 187 9.44 -15.20 -3.82
CA ILE A 187 10.10 -14.27 -4.75
C ILE A 187 9.13 -13.92 -5.88
N PHE A 188 8.57 -14.93 -6.55
CA PHE A 188 7.63 -14.71 -7.64
C PHE A 188 6.42 -13.87 -7.21
N ILE A 189 5.78 -14.20 -6.09
CA ILE A 189 4.65 -13.43 -5.58
C ILE A 189 5.07 -11.98 -5.25
N SER A 190 6.24 -11.77 -4.64
CA SER A 190 6.72 -10.42 -4.32
C SER A 190 6.98 -9.59 -5.59
N GLU A 191 7.46 -10.22 -6.67
CA GLU A 191 7.62 -9.57 -7.97
C GLU A 191 6.28 -9.23 -8.63
N GLU A 192 5.26 -10.07 -8.49
CA GLU A 192 3.89 -9.76 -8.95
C GLU A 192 3.31 -8.56 -8.17
N PHE A 193 3.61 -8.43 -6.87
CA PHE A 193 3.29 -7.22 -6.11
C PHE A 193 4.10 -5.99 -6.55
N ALA A 194 5.33 -6.16 -7.02
CA ALA A 194 6.22 -5.10 -7.48
C ALA A 194 5.96 -4.65 -8.93
N ARG A 195 5.06 -5.32 -9.65
CA ARG A 195 4.76 -5.04 -11.06
C ARG A 195 4.35 -3.58 -11.28
N LYS A 196 4.89 -2.98 -12.34
CA LYS A 196 4.46 -1.68 -12.86
C LYS A 196 3.22 -1.88 -13.73
N ILE A 197 2.23 -1.02 -13.57
CA ILE A 197 0.96 -1.12 -14.29
C ILE A 197 1.20 -0.80 -15.77
N GLU A 198 0.91 -1.75 -16.62
CA GLU A 198 0.72 -1.56 -18.06
C GLU A 198 -0.74 -1.80 -18.46
N LYS A 199 -1.42 -2.72 -17.78
CA LYS A 199 -2.82 -3.09 -17.99
C LYS A 199 -3.55 -3.31 -16.65
N ASN A 200 -4.87 -3.13 -16.65
CA ASN A 200 -5.70 -3.34 -15.46
C ASN A 200 -5.67 -4.79 -14.92
N ASP A 201 -5.34 -5.78 -15.75
CA ASP A 201 -5.29 -7.20 -15.37
C ASP A 201 -3.97 -7.63 -14.71
N ASP A 202 -2.99 -6.74 -14.65
CA ASP A 202 -1.61 -7.03 -14.20
C ASP A 202 -1.50 -7.51 -12.75
N TYR A 203 -2.55 -7.34 -11.93
CA TYR A 203 -2.56 -7.71 -10.51
C TYR A 203 -3.37 -8.95 -10.17
N LYS A 204 -3.89 -9.70 -11.15
CA LYS A 204 -4.73 -10.88 -10.86
C LYS A 204 -4.04 -11.90 -9.95
N ILE A 205 -2.74 -12.14 -10.12
CA ILE A 205 -1.99 -13.11 -9.30
C ILE A 205 -1.79 -12.60 -7.87
N SER A 206 -1.32 -11.35 -7.70
CA SER A 206 -1.13 -10.76 -6.37
C SER A 206 -2.45 -10.67 -5.59
N VAL A 207 -3.56 -10.36 -6.27
CA VAL A 207 -4.90 -10.35 -5.68
C VAL A 207 -5.39 -11.75 -5.32
N ALA A 208 -5.20 -12.74 -6.20
CA ALA A 208 -5.60 -14.11 -5.92
C ALA A 208 -4.84 -14.68 -4.70
N TYR A 209 -3.54 -14.41 -4.63
CA TYR A 209 -2.72 -14.74 -3.46
C TYR A 209 -3.20 -14.01 -2.20
N THR A 210 -3.44 -12.69 -2.28
CA THR A 210 -3.97 -11.89 -1.16
C THR A 210 -5.27 -12.48 -0.61
N ASN A 211 -6.24 -12.74 -1.49
CA ASN A 211 -7.53 -13.27 -1.08
C ASN A 211 -7.41 -14.65 -0.43
N LEU A 212 -6.48 -15.48 -0.90
CA LEU A 212 -6.27 -16.81 -0.36
C LEU A 212 -5.59 -16.80 1.01
N ILE A 213 -4.56 -15.96 1.21
CA ILE A 213 -3.89 -15.87 2.51
C ILE A 213 -4.75 -15.19 3.59
N LEU A 214 -5.67 -14.29 3.20
CA LEU A 214 -6.63 -13.67 4.11
C LEU A 214 -7.71 -14.65 4.60
N GLU A 215 -7.83 -15.84 4.01
CA GLU A 215 -8.64 -16.91 4.59
C GLU A 215 -7.97 -17.55 5.81
N HIS A 216 -6.67 -17.35 5.99
CA HIS A 216 -5.96 -17.85 7.15
C HIS A 216 -6.35 -17.02 8.37
N PRO A 217 -6.86 -17.63 9.46
CA PRO A 217 -7.51 -16.91 10.57
C PRO A 217 -6.58 -16.00 11.39
N GLN A 218 -5.27 -16.08 11.17
CA GLN A 218 -4.29 -15.22 11.81
C GLN A 218 -3.87 -14.02 10.95
N VAL A 219 -4.10 -14.05 9.63
CA VAL A 219 -3.64 -13.00 8.72
C VAL A 219 -4.71 -11.94 8.61
N GLU A 220 -4.37 -10.73 9.02
CA GLU A 220 -5.29 -9.59 9.05
C GLU A 220 -4.93 -8.56 7.96
N GLY A 221 -3.87 -8.79 7.19
CA GLY A 221 -3.44 -7.86 6.14
C GLY A 221 -2.21 -8.30 5.37
N VAL A 222 -1.84 -7.47 4.39
CA VAL A 222 -0.66 -7.64 3.56
C VAL A 222 0.16 -6.36 3.56
N MET A 223 1.47 -6.49 3.83
CA MET A 223 2.44 -5.41 3.67
C MET A 223 3.31 -5.66 2.45
N PHE A 224 3.60 -4.60 1.70
CA PHE A 224 4.47 -4.68 0.54
C PHE A 224 5.25 -3.38 0.30
N PRO A 225 6.46 -3.45 -0.26
CA PRO A 225 7.24 -2.29 -0.69
C PRO A 225 6.51 -1.40 -1.71
N SER A 226 6.66 -0.09 -1.58
CA SER A 226 6.06 0.88 -2.50
C SER A 226 6.90 1.06 -3.77
N VAL A 227 6.40 0.57 -4.90
CA VAL A 227 7.02 0.79 -6.22
C VAL A 227 7.11 2.29 -6.56
N GLN A 228 6.12 3.08 -6.18
CA GLN A 228 6.05 4.51 -6.50
C GLN A 228 7.10 5.36 -5.80
N THR A 229 7.67 4.84 -4.72
CA THR A 229 8.79 5.47 -4.00
C THR A 229 10.12 4.78 -4.28
N ASN A 230 10.23 4.04 -5.40
CA ASN A 230 11.40 3.20 -5.70
C ASN A 230 11.78 2.26 -4.55
N TYR A 231 10.76 1.68 -3.89
CA TYR A 231 10.86 0.75 -2.78
C TYR A 231 11.33 1.35 -1.44
N PHE A 232 11.56 2.66 -1.35
CA PHE A 232 11.95 3.31 -0.10
C PHE A 232 10.83 3.31 0.95
N GLY A 233 9.58 3.40 0.51
CA GLY A 233 8.40 3.29 1.37
C GLY A 233 7.80 1.88 1.37
N ALA A 234 6.81 1.67 2.23
CA ALA A 234 6.01 0.45 2.27
C ALA A 234 4.54 0.78 2.51
N ASN A 235 3.68 -0.11 2.03
CA ASN A 235 2.24 -0.03 2.16
C ASN A 235 1.74 -1.17 3.04
N LEU A 236 0.62 -0.94 3.71
CA LEU A 236 -0.22 -1.93 4.37
C LEU A 236 -1.61 -1.89 3.72
N VAL A 237 -2.12 -3.07 3.38
CA VAL A 237 -3.47 -3.27 2.87
C VAL A 237 -4.20 -4.24 3.78
N ILE A 238 -5.35 -3.83 4.26
CA ILE A 238 -6.15 -4.57 5.24
C ILE A 238 -7.63 -4.60 4.85
N PRO A 239 -8.36 -5.68 5.16
CA PRO A 239 -9.81 -5.71 5.09
C PRO A 239 -10.45 -4.63 5.96
N VAL A 240 -11.68 -4.23 5.61
CA VAL A 240 -12.39 -3.15 6.33
C VAL A 240 -12.69 -3.57 7.77
N GLU A 241 -13.01 -4.84 8.00
CA GLU A 241 -13.22 -5.42 9.32
C GLU A 241 -11.98 -5.35 10.21
N THR A 242 -10.78 -5.49 9.63
CA THR A 242 -9.52 -5.32 10.34
C THR A 242 -9.29 -3.85 10.70
N VAL A 243 -9.64 -2.90 9.82
CA VAL A 243 -9.58 -1.45 10.15
C VAL A 243 -10.44 -1.14 11.37
N GLU A 244 -11.71 -1.55 11.33
CA GLU A 244 -12.67 -1.29 12.41
C GLU A 244 -12.26 -1.93 13.74
N LYS A 245 -11.59 -3.09 13.67
CA LYS A 245 -11.12 -3.82 14.85
C LYS A 245 -9.85 -3.22 15.46
N TYR A 246 -8.87 -2.85 14.63
CA TYR A 246 -7.52 -2.55 15.12
C TYR A 246 -7.11 -1.10 14.99
N PHE A 247 -7.82 -0.25 14.25
CA PHE A 247 -7.36 1.11 13.99
C PHE A 247 -8.32 2.17 14.51
N THR A 248 -7.74 3.28 14.96
CA THR A 248 -8.49 4.49 15.28
C THR A 248 -7.86 5.68 14.55
N PRO A 249 -8.67 6.50 13.86
CA PRO A 249 -8.18 7.71 13.24
C PRO A 249 -7.82 8.73 14.33
N GLN A 250 -6.64 9.33 14.24
CA GLN A 250 -6.14 10.26 15.27
C GLN A 250 -6.11 11.69 14.77
N VAL A 251 -5.47 11.91 13.62
CA VAL A 251 -5.25 13.26 13.09
C VAL A 251 -5.49 13.29 11.59
N CYS A 252 -5.96 14.43 11.10
CA CYS A 252 -6.02 14.72 9.67
C CYS A 252 -5.26 16.01 9.39
N SER A 253 -4.59 16.10 8.25
CA SER A 253 -3.97 17.37 7.85
C SER A 253 -3.90 17.50 6.34
N THR A 254 -3.94 18.73 5.87
CA THR A 254 -3.75 19.05 4.46
C THR A 254 -2.26 19.15 4.13
N HIS A 255 -1.90 18.81 2.89
CA HIS A 255 -0.54 18.83 2.34
C HIS A 255 -0.59 19.28 0.89
N ILE A 256 0.50 19.85 0.40
CA ILE A 256 0.60 20.34 -0.98
C ILE A 256 1.83 19.72 -1.64
N LEU A 257 1.60 19.03 -2.76
CA LEU A 257 2.64 18.46 -3.60
C LEU A 257 3.00 19.45 -4.71
N TYR A 258 4.25 19.89 -4.73
CA TYR A 258 4.87 20.65 -5.82
C TYR A 258 5.88 19.79 -6.56
N LYS A 259 5.98 19.95 -7.87
CA LYS A 259 6.85 19.11 -8.69
C LYS A 259 7.39 19.82 -9.93
N THR A 260 8.65 19.52 -10.27
CA THR A 260 9.26 19.64 -11.60
C THR A 260 9.83 18.27 -12.00
N PRO A 261 10.31 18.06 -13.23
CA PRO A 261 10.95 16.80 -13.62
C PRO A 261 12.14 16.41 -12.72
N GLU A 262 12.84 17.39 -12.16
CA GLU A 262 14.07 17.19 -11.37
C GLU A 262 13.83 17.16 -9.86
N LYS A 263 12.76 17.82 -9.38
CA LYS A 263 12.55 18.05 -7.95
C LYS A 263 11.10 17.84 -7.54
N THR A 264 10.91 17.42 -6.29
CA THR A 264 9.59 17.30 -5.66
C THR A 264 9.66 17.91 -4.26
N LEU A 265 8.57 18.54 -3.84
CA LEU A 265 8.41 19.10 -2.49
C LEU A 265 7.00 18.78 -2.01
N ILE A 266 6.90 18.24 -0.79
CA ILE A 266 5.63 18.10 -0.08
C ILE A 266 5.66 19.09 1.08
N ALA A 267 4.84 20.12 0.99
CA ALA A 267 4.67 21.14 2.03
C ALA A 267 3.43 20.85 2.89
N ASN A 268 3.42 21.37 4.11
CA ASN A 268 2.20 21.38 4.93
C ASN A 268 1.15 22.29 4.27
N GLY A 269 -0.11 21.87 4.32
CA GLY A 269 -1.25 22.67 3.91
C GLY A 269 -1.82 23.51 5.06
N GLU A 270 -2.81 24.34 4.71
CA GLU A 270 -3.33 25.40 5.57
C GLU A 270 -4.20 24.88 6.72
N HIS A 271 -4.59 23.61 6.71
CA HIS A 271 -5.54 23.03 7.67
C HIS A 271 -5.03 21.74 8.31
N TYR A 272 -5.36 21.57 9.59
CA TYR A 272 -5.18 20.33 10.34
C TYR A 272 -6.38 20.06 11.28
N CYS A 273 -6.50 18.83 11.74
CA CYS A 273 -7.47 18.36 12.72
C CYS A 273 -6.72 17.45 13.69
N ASP A 274 -6.61 17.88 14.94
CA ASP A 274 -5.94 17.17 16.04
C ASP A 274 -6.89 16.30 16.87
N GLU A 275 -8.21 16.48 16.73
CA GLU A 275 -9.24 15.68 17.40
C GLU A 275 -10.40 15.36 16.45
N ILE A 276 -10.72 14.08 16.27
CA ILE A 276 -11.86 13.61 15.48
C ILE A 276 -12.99 13.24 16.45
N THR A 277 -14.13 13.92 16.35
CA THR A 277 -15.26 13.69 17.25
C THR A 277 -16.33 12.86 16.54
N GLY A 278 -16.44 11.59 16.91
CA GLY A 278 -17.28 10.64 16.17
C GLY A 278 -16.76 10.48 14.75
N GLN A 279 -17.54 10.94 13.77
CA GLN A 279 -17.14 10.93 12.36
C GLN A 279 -16.76 12.30 11.82
N GLU A 280 -17.11 13.39 12.50
CA GLU A 280 -16.91 14.75 12.00
C GLU A 280 -15.45 15.22 12.17
N ILE A 281 -14.95 15.92 11.15
CA ILE A 281 -13.62 16.50 11.14
C ILE A 281 -13.72 18.00 11.45
N ASN A 282 -13.13 18.40 12.58
CA ASN A 282 -13.08 19.80 13.01
C ASN A 282 -11.77 20.45 12.57
N TRP A 283 -11.79 21.07 11.39
CA TRP A 283 -10.60 21.72 10.83
C TRP A 283 -10.20 22.98 11.60
N LYS A 284 -8.89 23.10 11.84
CA LYS A 284 -8.20 24.27 12.39
C LYS A 284 -7.18 24.76 11.37
N LEU A 285 -6.82 26.04 11.45
CA LEU A 285 -5.76 26.61 10.62
C LEU A 285 -4.39 26.21 11.18
N THR A 286 -3.52 25.72 10.30
CA THR A 286 -2.11 25.49 10.59
C THR A 286 -1.43 26.82 10.89
N ASP A 287 -0.66 26.89 11.97
CA ASP A 287 0.16 28.06 12.30
C ASP A 287 1.13 28.37 11.15
N GLU A 288 1.25 29.66 10.80
CA GLU A 288 2.10 30.16 9.71
C GLU A 288 3.55 29.67 9.83
N GLN A 289 4.07 29.49 11.05
CA GLN A 289 5.43 28.98 11.25
C GLN A 289 5.67 27.56 10.70
N TYR A 290 4.59 26.79 10.49
CA TYR A 290 4.65 25.44 9.93
C TYR A 290 4.32 25.40 8.44
N LEU A 291 3.93 26.52 7.83
CA LEU A 291 3.66 26.62 6.40
C LEU A 291 4.94 26.96 5.64
N SER A 292 5.10 26.39 4.45
CA SER A 292 6.19 26.80 3.56
C SER A 292 5.85 28.12 2.89
N SER A 293 6.72 29.11 3.02
CA SER A 293 6.61 30.39 2.33
C SER A 293 6.81 30.23 0.82
N LYS A 294 6.29 31.18 0.04
CA LYS A 294 6.48 31.21 -1.42
C LYS A 294 7.97 31.29 -1.78
N GLU A 295 8.74 32.02 -0.99
CA GLU A 295 10.18 32.19 -1.15
C GLU A 295 10.93 30.87 -0.91
N GLU A 296 10.53 30.08 0.10
CA GLU A 296 11.12 28.76 0.34
C GLU A 296 10.80 27.77 -0.78
N ILE A 297 9.56 27.77 -1.27
CA ILE A 297 9.17 26.93 -2.41
C ILE A 297 9.99 27.30 -3.64
N LYS A 298 10.07 28.60 -4.00
CA LYS A 298 10.90 29.08 -5.12
C LYS A 298 12.37 28.70 -4.96
N ARG A 299 12.93 28.88 -3.77
CA ARG A 299 14.31 28.50 -3.46
C ARG A 299 14.54 27.01 -3.65
N HIS A 300 13.62 26.15 -3.21
CA HIS A 300 13.72 24.70 -3.41
C HIS A 300 13.82 24.36 -4.91
N PHE A 301 13.05 25.03 -5.75
CA PHE A 301 13.01 24.79 -7.20
C PHE A 301 14.00 25.62 -8.03
N ASN A 302 14.83 26.47 -7.40
CA ASN A 302 15.76 27.38 -8.07
C ASN A 302 15.06 28.37 -9.03
N LEU A 303 13.95 28.96 -8.61
CA LEU A 303 13.16 29.95 -9.35
C LEU A 303 13.33 31.36 -8.78
#